data_AF-A0A3M8TG49-F1
#
_entry.id   AF-A0A3M8TG49-F1
#
_cell.length_a   1.000
_cell.length_b   1.000
_cell.length_c   1.000
_cell.angle_alpha   90.00
_cell.angle_beta   90.00
_cell.angle_gamma   90.00
#
_symmetry.space_group_name_H-M   'P 1'
#
loop_
_entity.id
_entity.type
_entity.pdbx_description
1 polymer ?
#
loop_
_entity_poly.entity_id
_entity_poly.type
_entity_poly.pdbx_seq_one_letter_code
_entity_poly.pdbx_strand_id
1 'polypeptide(L)'
;MRKAICTSVLQEEPLAFRQRAEKQMDAVQKVQSQIKDLGDNLTAANMLKLADLAEHGRDQILASREWFEAEIKTYAAEVRHWRGFFEDWQRLAAPREQLREKAKPKVKEPPIQVAELPPESDVVKELRNELAIAEHRNQHLEQELRDAKSEAHRFRQVADARPLPIQQFAPLIEPSLLRRIATRKGITPVDVLAYLQVVSGDRVEILESAWKSAKASDKFAYSERMLDLLDILVNPYFDTLAAGKPDSVARELLGGSYVAKESDATSNCGKLRAQREFSYRGKRTYFERHLRVGSGIGNQVCMRIYFQIIESKIVIAYAGEHLDIASTN
;
A
#
# COMPACT_ATOMS: atom_id res chain seq x y z
N MET A 1 20.70 -16.77 -37.05
CA MET A 1 21.53 -15.86 -36.23
C MET A 1 20.73 -14.99 -35.27
N ARG A 2 19.66 -14.26 -35.67
CA ARG A 2 18.93 -13.36 -34.74
C ARG A 2 18.18 -14.03 -33.56
N LYS A 3 17.69 -15.27 -33.73
CA LYS A 3 17.03 -16.02 -32.63
C LYS A 3 17.99 -16.45 -31.51
N ALA A 4 19.25 -16.74 -31.85
CA ALA A 4 20.26 -17.18 -30.88
C ALA A 4 20.78 -16.02 -30.01
N ILE A 5 20.85 -14.80 -30.57
CA ILE A 5 21.30 -13.59 -29.87
C ILE A 5 20.25 -13.10 -28.85
N CYS A 6 18.95 -13.24 -29.15
CA CYS A 6 17.90 -12.88 -28.19
C CYS A 6 17.86 -13.81 -26.97
N THR A 7 18.14 -15.11 -27.11
CA THR A 7 18.03 -16.06 -25.99
C THR A 7 19.21 -16.02 -25.03
N SER A 8 20.44 -15.76 -25.49
CA SER A 8 21.60 -15.72 -24.58
C SER A 8 21.69 -14.38 -23.81
N VAL A 9 21.51 -13.25 -24.50
CA VAL A 9 21.67 -11.92 -23.88
C VAL A 9 20.50 -11.56 -22.94
N LEU A 10 19.28 -12.03 -23.20
CA LEU A 10 18.11 -11.73 -22.36
C LEU A 10 17.98 -12.62 -21.11
N GLN A 11 18.80 -13.67 -20.98
CA GLN A 11 18.74 -14.58 -19.82
C GLN A 11 20.01 -14.53 -18.98
N GLU A 12 21.20 -14.49 -19.59
CA GLU A 12 22.47 -14.62 -18.85
C GLU A 12 22.84 -13.35 -18.06
N GLU A 13 22.69 -12.17 -18.66
CA GLU A 13 23.06 -10.89 -18.02
C GLU A 13 22.16 -10.50 -16.84
N PRO A 14 20.81 -10.60 -16.92
CA PRO A 14 19.95 -10.30 -15.78
C PRO A 14 20.17 -11.26 -14.59
N LEU A 15 20.48 -12.53 -14.87
CA LEU A 15 20.84 -13.51 -13.84
C LEU A 15 22.20 -13.19 -13.23
N ALA A 16 23.21 -12.86 -14.05
CA ALA A 16 24.53 -12.46 -13.57
C ALA A 16 24.49 -11.17 -12.74
N PHE A 17 23.68 -10.18 -13.13
CA PHE A 17 23.44 -8.97 -12.33
C PHE A 17 22.83 -9.31 -10.98
N ARG A 18 21.80 -10.17 -10.93
CA ARG A 18 21.18 -10.62 -9.67
C ARG A 18 22.20 -11.28 -8.75
N GLN A 19 23.03 -12.18 -9.27
CA GLN A 19 24.09 -12.83 -8.49
C GLN A 19 25.12 -11.84 -7.95
N ARG A 20 25.53 -10.84 -8.75
CA ARG A 20 26.43 -9.77 -8.30
C ARG A 20 25.78 -8.92 -7.22
N ALA A 21 24.50 -8.57 -7.37
CA ALA A 21 23.75 -7.78 -6.40
C ALA A 21 23.54 -8.53 -5.08
N GLU A 22 23.18 -9.81 -5.12
CA GLU A 22 23.07 -10.69 -3.95
C GLU A 22 24.40 -10.74 -3.18
N LYS A 23 25.52 -10.92 -3.89
CA LYS A 23 26.86 -10.93 -3.27
C LYS A 23 27.20 -9.62 -2.54
N GLN A 24 26.78 -8.47 -3.08
CA GLN A 24 26.97 -7.18 -2.41
C GLN A 24 26.09 -7.06 -1.15
N MET A 25 24.85 -7.55 -1.21
CA MET A 25 23.94 -7.53 -0.07
C MET A 25 24.37 -8.47 1.06
N ASP A 26 24.86 -9.67 0.73
CA ASP A 26 25.43 -10.62 1.70
C ASP A 26 26.61 -10.02 2.46
N ALA A 27 27.44 -9.26 1.76
CA ALA A 27 28.61 -8.61 2.36
C ALA A 27 28.20 -7.52 3.36
N VAL A 28 27.13 -6.76 3.09
CA VAL A 28 26.55 -5.77 4.03
C VAL A 28 25.90 -6.48 5.22
N GLN A 29 25.15 -7.56 4.99
CA GLN A 29 24.51 -8.34 6.06
C GLN A 29 25.54 -8.96 7.02
N LYS A 30 26.70 -9.39 6.50
CA LYS A 30 27.80 -9.93 7.32
C LYS A 30 28.41 -8.88 8.25
N VAL A 31 28.58 -7.65 7.80
CA VAL A 31 29.06 -6.56 8.67
C VAL A 31 28.00 -6.23 9.73
N GLN A 32 26.71 -6.21 9.35
CA GLN A 32 25.62 -5.99 10.29
C GLN A 32 25.55 -7.07 11.38
N SER A 33 25.74 -8.35 11.04
CA SER A 33 25.76 -9.43 12.03
C SER A 33 26.96 -9.31 12.97
N GLN A 34 28.14 -8.95 12.47
CA GLN A 34 29.34 -8.74 13.29
C GLN A 34 29.18 -7.58 14.28
N ILE A 35 28.55 -6.48 13.86
CA ILE A 35 28.22 -5.35 14.74
C ILE A 35 27.26 -5.79 15.85
N LYS A 36 26.25 -6.60 15.52
CA LYS A 36 25.28 -7.13 16.48
C LYS A 36 25.96 -8.04 17.51
N ASP A 37 26.78 -9.00 17.06
CA ASP A 37 27.46 -9.96 17.94
C ASP A 37 28.44 -9.28 18.91
N LEU A 38 29.11 -8.20 18.46
CA LEU A 38 30.01 -7.39 19.30
C LEU A 38 29.25 -6.45 20.24
N GLY A 39 28.07 -5.97 19.82
CA GLY A 39 27.16 -5.18 20.65
C GLY A 39 26.60 -5.96 21.84
N ASP A 40 26.38 -7.26 21.67
CA ASP A 40 25.89 -8.15 22.73
C ASP A 40 26.97 -8.47 23.80
N ASN A 41 28.26 -8.22 23.52
CA ASN A 41 29.38 -8.46 24.43
C ASN A 41 30.30 -7.23 24.57
N LEU A 42 29.78 -6.14 25.15
CA LEU A 42 30.51 -4.87 25.25
C LEU A 42 31.72 -4.95 26.22
N THR A 43 32.93 -4.96 25.66
CA THR A 43 34.20 -4.73 26.38
C THR A 43 34.93 -3.53 25.74
N ALA A 44 35.88 -2.92 26.45
CA ALA A 44 36.67 -1.81 25.90
C ALA A 44 37.37 -2.16 24.57
N ALA A 45 37.86 -3.39 24.44
CA ALA A 45 38.44 -3.91 23.20
C ALA A 45 37.38 -4.11 22.10
N ASN A 46 36.15 -4.51 22.45
CA ASN A 46 35.06 -4.68 21.49
C ASN A 46 34.47 -3.34 21.04
N MET A 47 34.51 -2.29 21.87
CA MET A 47 34.10 -0.94 21.47
C MET A 47 35.01 -0.35 20.40
N LEU A 48 36.33 -0.54 20.51
CA LEU A 48 37.28 -0.15 19.45
C LEU A 48 37.01 -0.90 18.14
N LYS A 49 36.80 -2.23 18.21
CA LYS A 49 36.45 -3.04 17.04
C LYS A 49 35.12 -2.64 16.41
N LEU A 50 34.15 -2.23 17.23
CA LEU A 50 32.83 -1.80 16.76
C LEU A 50 32.92 -0.44 16.03
N ALA A 51 33.79 0.46 16.48
CA ALA A 51 34.07 1.72 15.76
C ALA A 51 34.70 1.43 14.39
N ASP A 52 35.71 0.56 14.33
CA ASP A 52 36.37 0.18 13.07
C ASP A 52 35.39 -0.53 12.11
N LEU A 53 34.52 -1.42 12.63
CA LEU A 53 33.52 -2.11 11.82
C LEU A 53 32.38 -1.20 11.36
N ALA A 54 31.99 -0.20 12.15
CA ALA A 54 31.00 0.79 11.76
C ALA A 54 31.54 1.71 10.65
N GLU A 55 32.81 2.10 10.74
CA GLU A 55 33.49 2.83 9.66
C GLU A 55 33.60 1.98 8.39
N HIS A 56 34.02 0.71 8.51
CA HIS A 56 34.06 -0.23 7.39
C HIS A 56 32.67 -0.45 6.77
N GLY A 57 31.63 -0.58 7.58
CA GLY A 57 30.25 -0.74 7.11
C GLY A 57 29.75 0.49 6.35
N ARG A 58 30.07 1.70 6.82
CA ARG A 58 29.76 2.95 6.12
C ARG A 58 30.42 2.98 4.75
N ASP A 59 31.71 2.69 4.69
CA ASP A 59 32.48 2.74 3.44
C ASP A 59 31.97 1.69 2.44
N GLN A 60 31.59 0.51 2.93
CA GLN A 60 31.00 -0.55 2.10
C GLN A 60 29.62 -0.19 1.55
N ILE A 61 28.78 0.51 2.32
CA ILE A 61 27.47 1.00 1.84
C ILE A 61 27.67 2.05 0.75
N LEU A 62 28.62 2.98 0.94
CA LEU A 62 28.94 4.01 -0.06
C LEU A 62 29.48 3.38 -1.35
N ALA A 63 30.44 2.46 -1.24
CA ALA A 63 30.98 1.74 -2.39
C ALA A 63 29.90 0.91 -3.12
N SER A 64 28.99 0.27 -2.38
CA SER A 64 27.87 -0.48 -2.97
C SER A 64 26.95 0.45 -3.75
N ARG A 65 26.63 1.62 -3.19
CA ARG A 65 25.81 2.64 -3.85
C ARG A 65 26.45 3.14 -5.15
N GLU A 66 27.73 3.49 -5.10
CA GLU A 66 28.47 3.95 -6.30
C GLU A 66 28.50 2.87 -7.38
N TRP A 67 28.73 1.62 -6.98
CA TRP A 67 28.68 0.48 -7.88
C TRP A 67 27.29 0.31 -8.53
N PHE A 68 26.20 0.36 -7.76
CA PHE A 68 24.84 0.28 -8.31
C PHE A 68 24.54 1.43 -9.27
N GLU A 69 24.93 2.66 -8.93
CA GLU A 69 24.74 3.83 -9.81
C GLU A 69 25.53 3.70 -11.12
N ALA A 70 26.76 3.18 -11.07
CA ALA A 70 27.56 2.92 -12.27
C ALA A 70 26.97 1.81 -13.14
N GLU A 71 26.53 0.72 -12.52
CA GLU A 71 25.95 -0.44 -13.21
C GLU A 71 24.65 -0.05 -13.91
N ILE A 72 23.74 0.69 -13.26
CA ILE A 72 22.51 1.20 -13.87
C ILE A 72 22.80 2.10 -15.08
N LYS A 73 23.84 2.94 -15.01
CA LYS A 73 24.25 3.79 -16.14
C LYS A 73 24.71 2.97 -17.33
N THR A 74 25.39 1.85 -17.11
CA THR A 74 25.81 0.92 -18.17
C THR A 74 24.59 0.40 -18.94
N TYR A 75 23.54 -0.04 -18.24
CA TYR A 75 22.34 -0.59 -18.86
C TYR A 75 21.33 0.48 -19.34
N ALA A 76 21.56 1.77 -19.06
CA ALA A 76 20.62 2.85 -19.39
C ALA A 76 20.36 3.01 -20.89
N ALA A 77 21.35 2.73 -21.75
CA ALA A 77 21.18 2.77 -23.21
C ALA A 77 20.25 1.63 -23.68
N GLU A 78 20.44 0.43 -23.17
CA GLU A 78 19.68 -0.77 -23.53
C GLU A 78 18.25 -0.69 -22.99
N VAL A 79 18.06 -0.23 -21.76
CA VAL A 79 16.72 0.00 -21.18
C VAL A 79 15.95 1.04 -22.00
N ARG A 80 16.60 2.11 -22.46
CA ARG A 80 15.98 3.09 -23.36
C ARG A 80 15.62 2.48 -24.72
N HIS A 81 16.50 1.65 -25.27
CA HIS A 81 16.26 0.97 -26.55
C HIS A 81 15.06 0.02 -26.48
N TRP A 82 15.00 -0.82 -25.45
CA TRP A 82 13.87 -1.74 -25.23
C TRP A 82 12.57 -0.99 -24.97
N ARG A 83 12.61 0.09 -24.19
CA ARG A 83 11.44 0.96 -23.97
C ARG A 83 10.89 1.49 -25.30
N GLY A 84 11.76 2.05 -26.16
CA GLY A 84 11.35 2.54 -27.48
C GLY A 84 10.79 1.43 -28.37
N PHE A 85 11.42 0.25 -28.37
CA PHE A 85 10.91 -0.93 -29.09
C PHE A 85 9.50 -1.33 -28.64
N PHE A 86 9.23 -1.36 -27.33
CA PHE A 86 7.91 -1.70 -26.81
C PHE A 86 6.86 -0.62 -27.13
N GLU A 87 7.24 0.66 -27.07
CA GLU A 87 6.36 1.76 -27.48
C GLU A 87 6.00 1.69 -28.97
N ASP A 88 6.98 1.40 -29.83
CA ASP A 88 6.76 1.24 -31.27
C ASP A 88 5.98 -0.03 -31.60
N TRP A 89 6.24 -1.14 -30.89
CA TRP A 89 5.45 -2.36 -31.04
C TRP A 89 3.99 -2.13 -30.63
N GLN A 90 3.74 -1.40 -29.54
CA GLN A 90 2.38 -1.02 -29.15
C GLN A 90 1.70 -0.14 -30.20
N ARG A 91 2.44 0.78 -30.83
CA ARG A 91 1.92 1.60 -31.95
C ARG A 91 1.59 0.76 -33.18
N LEU A 92 2.41 -0.25 -33.49
CA LEU A 92 2.21 -1.15 -34.64
C LEU A 92 1.16 -2.23 -34.40
N ALA A 93 0.94 -2.62 -33.14
CA ALA A 93 -0.09 -3.56 -32.71
C ALA A 93 -1.46 -2.89 -32.55
N ALA A 94 -1.53 -1.55 -32.58
CA ALA A 94 -2.78 -0.81 -32.64
C ALA A 94 -3.52 -1.08 -33.98
N PRO A 95 -4.86 -1.18 -34.01
CA PRO A 95 -5.63 -1.48 -35.21
C PRO A 95 -5.29 -0.54 -36.37
N ARG A 96 -5.18 -1.10 -37.59
CA ARG A 96 -4.73 -0.44 -38.84
C ARG A 96 -5.71 0.62 -39.40
N GLU A 97 -6.24 1.52 -38.59
CA GLU A 97 -7.01 2.65 -39.10
C GLU A 97 -6.14 3.79 -39.65
N GLN A 98 -4.88 3.92 -39.20
CA GLN A 98 -4.07 5.11 -39.49
C GLN A 98 -3.14 5.01 -40.71
N LEU A 99 -3.00 3.85 -41.35
CA LEU A 99 -2.14 3.70 -42.54
C LEU A 99 -2.86 4.01 -43.87
N ARG A 100 -4.18 4.23 -43.86
CA ARG A 100 -4.96 4.55 -45.07
C ARG A 100 -4.96 6.03 -45.45
N GLU A 101 -4.59 6.95 -44.56
CA GLU A 101 -4.67 8.39 -44.86
C GLU A 101 -3.53 8.93 -45.75
N LYS A 102 -2.42 8.20 -45.95
CA LYS A 102 -1.25 8.71 -46.71
C LYS A 102 -1.01 8.10 -48.09
N ALA A 103 -1.87 7.19 -48.55
CA ALA A 103 -1.79 6.68 -49.92
C ALA A 103 -3.09 6.98 -50.67
N LYS A 104 -3.22 8.21 -51.19
CA LYS A 104 -4.13 8.50 -52.30
C LYS A 104 -3.42 8.17 -53.62
N PRO A 105 -3.73 7.06 -54.31
CA PRO A 105 -3.35 6.95 -55.71
C PRO A 105 -4.27 7.84 -56.54
N LYS A 106 -3.67 8.75 -57.31
CA LYS A 106 -4.34 9.42 -58.43
C LYS A 106 -4.61 8.33 -59.48
N VAL A 107 -5.85 7.85 -59.55
CA VAL A 107 -6.28 6.96 -60.64
C VAL A 107 -6.79 7.83 -61.79
N LYS A 108 -6.19 7.64 -62.96
CA LYS A 108 -6.85 7.75 -64.26
C LYS A 108 -6.36 6.58 -65.09
N GLU A 109 -7.27 5.68 -65.46
CA GLU A 109 -7.31 4.95 -66.76
C GLU A 109 -8.55 4.00 -66.80
N PRO A 110 -8.98 3.54 -67.99
CA PRO A 110 -10.37 3.59 -68.45
C PRO A 110 -11.08 2.20 -68.38
N PRO A 111 -12.32 2.02 -68.89
CA PRO A 111 -13.23 0.98 -68.40
C PRO A 111 -12.94 -0.40 -69.00
N ILE A 112 -12.96 -1.43 -68.14
CA ILE A 112 -12.99 -2.84 -68.52
C ILE A 112 -14.31 -3.45 -68.06
N GLN A 113 -14.89 -4.25 -68.95
CA GLN A 113 -16.24 -4.80 -68.92
C GLN A 113 -16.46 -5.81 -67.79
N VAL A 114 -17.71 -5.82 -67.29
CA VAL A 114 -18.23 -6.63 -66.19
C VAL A 114 -18.43 -8.08 -66.64
N ALA A 115 -17.89 -9.03 -65.87
CA ALA A 115 -18.29 -10.43 -65.91
C ALA A 115 -18.93 -10.81 -64.56
N GLU A 116 -20.07 -11.50 -64.61
CA GLU A 116 -20.90 -11.93 -63.48
C GLU A 116 -20.16 -12.83 -62.48
N LEU A 117 -20.35 -12.53 -61.19
CA LEU A 117 -19.85 -13.32 -60.05
C LEU A 117 -20.84 -14.45 -59.70
N PRO A 118 -20.37 -15.65 -59.29
CA PRO A 118 -21.25 -16.76 -58.91
C PRO A 118 -22.01 -16.51 -57.58
N PRO A 119 -23.10 -17.25 -57.31
CA PRO A 119 -23.96 -17.01 -56.15
C PRO A 119 -23.22 -17.31 -54.84
N GLU A 120 -23.31 -16.37 -53.89
CA GLU A 120 -22.68 -16.44 -52.58
C GLU A 120 -23.21 -17.62 -51.76
N SER A 121 -22.28 -18.52 -51.37
CA SER A 121 -22.51 -19.61 -50.42
C SER A 121 -23.13 -19.09 -49.12
N ASP A 122 -24.10 -19.81 -48.56
CA ASP A 122 -24.80 -19.40 -47.34
C ASP A 122 -23.87 -19.21 -46.13
N VAL A 123 -22.72 -19.89 -46.13
CA VAL A 123 -21.64 -19.70 -45.13
C VAL A 123 -21.06 -18.29 -45.18
N VAL A 124 -20.95 -17.70 -46.38
CA VAL A 124 -20.45 -16.33 -46.57
C VAL A 124 -21.47 -15.32 -46.06
N LYS A 125 -22.77 -15.61 -46.16
CA LYS A 125 -23.83 -14.75 -45.61
C LYS A 125 -23.84 -14.78 -44.08
N GLU A 126 -23.66 -15.96 -43.49
CA GLU A 126 -23.61 -16.12 -42.04
C GLU A 126 -22.39 -15.42 -41.42
N LEU A 127 -21.21 -15.59 -42.00
CA LEU A 127 -19.99 -14.89 -41.58
C LEU A 127 -20.11 -13.36 -41.72
N ARG A 128 -20.84 -12.86 -42.72
CA ARG A 128 -21.10 -11.42 -42.87
C ARG A 128 -22.04 -10.88 -41.80
N ASN A 129 -23.06 -11.65 -41.41
CA ASN A 129 -23.92 -11.27 -40.30
C ASN A 129 -23.16 -11.25 -38.98
N GLU A 130 -22.29 -12.23 -38.72
CA GLU A 130 -21.44 -12.23 -37.52
C GLU A 130 -20.47 -11.05 -37.50
N LEU A 131 -19.86 -10.73 -38.66
CA LEU A 131 -18.99 -9.56 -38.80
C LEU A 131 -19.75 -8.26 -38.50
N ALA A 132 -20.96 -8.10 -39.04
CA ALA A 132 -21.79 -6.92 -38.80
C ALA A 132 -22.17 -6.77 -37.32
N ILE A 133 -22.47 -7.88 -36.64
CA ILE A 133 -22.76 -7.88 -35.20
C ILE A 133 -21.52 -7.51 -34.38
N ALA A 134 -20.35 -8.06 -34.74
CA ALA A 134 -19.09 -7.75 -34.07
C ALA A 134 -18.67 -6.28 -34.29
N GLU A 135 -18.88 -5.74 -35.49
CA GLU A 135 -18.64 -4.33 -35.82
C GLU A 135 -19.53 -3.41 -34.98
N HIS A 136 -20.82 -3.72 -34.87
CA HIS A 136 -21.72 -2.94 -34.02
C HIS A 136 -21.31 -2.97 -32.54
N ARG A 137 -20.87 -4.13 -32.02
CA ARG A 137 -20.36 -4.25 -30.64
C ARG A 137 -19.08 -3.45 -30.43
N ASN A 138 -18.16 -3.46 -31.39
CA ASN A 138 -16.93 -2.66 -31.32
C ASN A 138 -17.25 -1.16 -31.32
N GLN A 139 -18.17 -0.70 -32.18
CA GLN A 139 -18.60 0.70 -32.20
C GLN A 139 -19.21 1.13 -30.87
N HIS A 140 -19.99 0.24 -30.23
CA HIS A 140 -20.56 0.50 -28.91
C HIS A 140 -19.50 0.59 -27.81
N LEU A 141 -18.56 -0.38 -27.76
CA LEU A 141 -17.45 -0.37 -26.79
C LEU A 141 -16.52 0.83 -26.97
N GLU A 142 -16.28 1.26 -28.21
CA GLU A 142 -15.51 2.47 -28.49
C GLU A 142 -16.21 3.72 -27.97
N GLN A 143 -17.54 3.77 -28.04
CA GLN A 143 -18.32 4.87 -27.47
C GLN A 143 -18.22 4.88 -25.94
N GLU A 144 -18.39 3.74 -25.27
CA GLU A 144 -18.24 3.65 -23.81
C GLU A 144 -16.83 4.05 -23.35
N LEU A 145 -15.80 3.67 -24.11
CA LEU A 145 -14.41 4.00 -23.80
C LEU A 145 -14.14 5.50 -23.98
N ARG A 146 -14.75 6.14 -24.98
CA ARG A 146 -14.72 7.61 -25.14
C ARG A 146 -15.38 8.29 -23.94
N ASP A 147 -16.55 7.82 -23.53
CA ASP A 147 -17.31 8.41 -22.44
C ASP A 147 -16.55 8.25 -21.10
N ALA A 148 -16.04 7.05 -20.80
CA ALA A 148 -15.23 6.79 -19.60
C ALA A 148 -13.93 7.62 -19.56
N LYS A 149 -13.26 7.81 -20.70
CA LYS A 149 -12.08 8.69 -20.78
C LYS A 149 -12.44 10.15 -20.51
N SER A 150 -13.58 10.61 -21.01
CA SER A 150 -14.06 11.97 -20.77
C SER A 150 -14.39 12.20 -19.29
N GLU A 151 -15.00 11.22 -18.63
CA GLU A 151 -15.30 11.25 -17.20
C GLU A 151 -14.03 11.23 -16.36
N ALA A 152 -13.08 10.35 -16.70
CA ALA A 152 -11.78 10.28 -16.02
C ALA A 152 -10.99 11.60 -16.15
N HIS A 153 -11.04 12.22 -17.33
CA HIS A 153 -10.45 13.54 -17.56
C HIS A 153 -11.16 14.61 -16.74
N ARG A 154 -12.48 14.58 -16.64
CA ARG A 154 -13.26 15.49 -15.78
C ARG A 154 -12.89 15.32 -14.31
N PHE A 155 -12.80 14.08 -13.81
CA PHE A 155 -12.38 13.81 -12.44
C PHE A 155 -10.95 14.27 -12.17
N ARG A 156 -10.04 14.10 -13.13
CA ARG A 156 -8.66 14.60 -13.04
C ARG A 156 -8.61 16.12 -12.99
N GLN A 157 -9.36 16.81 -13.84
CA GLN A 157 -9.45 18.27 -13.76
C GLN A 157 -10.01 18.76 -12.43
N VAL A 158 -11.01 18.07 -11.87
CA VAL A 158 -11.55 18.41 -10.54
C VAL A 158 -10.53 18.12 -9.43
N ALA A 159 -9.74 17.05 -9.55
CA ALA A 159 -8.67 16.72 -8.62
C ALA A 159 -7.50 17.72 -8.69
N ASP A 160 -7.12 18.15 -9.90
CA ASP A 160 -6.03 19.10 -10.13
C ASP A 160 -6.44 20.55 -9.81
N ALA A 161 -7.71 20.92 -10.04
CA ALA A 161 -8.26 22.23 -9.70
C ALA A 161 -8.62 22.37 -8.21
N ARG A 162 -8.66 21.26 -7.47
CA ARG A 162 -8.70 21.30 -6.01
C ARG A 162 -7.28 21.60 -5.55
N PRO A 163 -6.96 22.81 -5.07
CA PRO A 163 -5.68 23.02 -4.41
C PRO A 163 -5.58 21.94 -3.32
N LEU A 164 -4.50 21.15 -3.36
CA LEU A 164 -4.14 20.33 -2.21
C LEU A 164 -4.23 21.26 -1.00
N PRO A 165 -4.97 20.90 0.06
CA PRO A 165 -4.89 21.68 1.27
C PRO A 165 -3.42 21.71 1.61
N ILE A 166 -2.77 22.87 1.45
CA ILE A 166 -1.59 23.16 2.21
C ILE A 166 -2.14 23.20 3.63
N GLN A 167 -2.17 22.04 4.27
CA GLN A 167 -2.46 21.93 5.68
C GLN A 167 -1.24 22.56 6.37
N GLN A 168 -1.21 23.90 6.39
CA GLN A 168 -0.43 24.68 7.34
C GLN A 168 -1.05 24.49 8.72
N PHE A 169 -1.03 23.27 9.23
CA PHE A 169 -1.13 22.98 10.65
C PHE A 169 -0.43 21.64 10.80
N ALA A 170 0.89 21.64 10.98
CA ALA A 170 1.40 20.72 11.97
C ALA A 170 0.56 21.04 13.21
N PRO A 171 -0.32 20.14 13.68
CA PRO A 171 -1.15 20.44 14.83
C PRO A 171 -0.19 20.91 15.92
N LEU A 172 -0.40 22.12 16.44
CA LEU A 172 0.45 22.71 17.44
C LEU A 172 0.39 21.78 18.64
N ILE A 173 1.34 20.84 18.75
CA ILE A 173 1.35 19.92 19.86
C ILE A 173 1.69 20.80 21.05
N GLU A 174 0.74 20.93 21.96
CA GLU A 174 0.97 21.61 23.23
C GLU A 174 2.27 21.06 23.83
N PRO A 175 3.31 21.89 24.09
CA PRO A 175 4.59 21.40 24.61
C PRO A 175 4.41 20.61 25.92
N SER A 176 3.34 20.90 26.66
CA SER A 176 2.94 20.16 27.84
C SER A 176 2.53 18.71 27.56
N LEU A 177 1.88 18.44 26.42
CA LEU A 177 1.52 17.09 25.96
C LEU A 177 2.79 16.30 25.62
N LEU A 178 3.69 16.88 24.81
CA LEU A 178 4.98 16.26 24.50
C LEU A 178 5.77 15.93 25.76
N ARG A 179 5.78 16.84 26.74
CA ARG A 179 6.45 16.58 28.03
C ARG A 179 5.80 15.44 28.80
N ARG A 180 4.46 15.34 28.84
CA ARG A 180 3.77 14.22 29.51
C ARG A 180 4.09 12.90 28.82
N ILE A 181 4.01 12.86 27.49
CA ILE A 181 4.36 11.67 26.69
C ILE A 181 5.82 11.25 26.91
N ALA A 182 6.76 12.18 26.80
CA ALA A 182 8.19 11.91 26.96
C ALA A 182 8.55 11.47 28.39
N THR A 183 7.92 12.06 29.41
CA THR A 183 8.19 11.69 30.82
C THR A 183 7.39 10.48 31.29
N ARG A 184 6.42 10.01 30.50
CA ARG A 184 5.45 8.98 30.87
C ARG A 184 4.62 9.27 32.11
N LYS A 185 4.60 10.52 32.60
CA LYS A 185 3.93 10.90 33.85
C LYS A 185 2.62 11.62 33.58
N GLY A 186 1.56 11.13 34.22
CA GLY A 186 0.22 11.74 34.18
C GLY A 186 -0.39 11.76 32.79
N ILE A 187 -0.03 10.80 31.94
CA ILE A 187 -0.62 10.64 30.61
C ILE A 187 -2.05 10.11 30.76
N THR A 188 -3.00 10.75 30.09
CA THR A 188 -4.39 10.26 29.97
C THR A 188 -4.61 9.54 28.64
N PRO A 189 -5.68 8.74 28.48
CA PRO A 189 -6.01 8.16 27.17
C PRO A 189 -6.21 9.20 26.07
N VAL A 190 -6.75 10.38 26.42
CA VAL A 190 -6.91 11.51 25.49
C VAL A 190 -5.55 12.04 25.04
N ASP A 191 -4.58 12.15 25.95
CA ASP A 191 -3.21 12.53 25.61
C ASP A 191 -2.57 11.54 24.62
N VAL A 192 -2.78 10.23 24.83
CA VAL A 192 -2.26 9.20 23.92
C VAL A 192 -2.86 9.33 22.53
N LEU A 193 -4.18 9.48 22.41
CA LEU A 193 -4.85 9.68 21.12
C LEU A 193 -4.41 10.98 20.45
N ALA A 194 -4.26 12.07 21.23
CA ALA A 194 -3.79 13.36 20.72
C ALA A 194 -2.38 13.26 20.17
N TYR A 195 -1.47 12.63 20.91
CA TYR A 195 -0.12 12.35 20.45
C TYR A 195 -0.13 11.52 19.15
N LEU A 196 -0.87 10.41 19.12
CA LEU A 196 -0.97 9.52 17.97
C LEU A 196 -1.49 10.25 16.73
N GLN A 197 -2.56 11.04 16.86
CA GLN A 197 -3.13 11.82 15.77
C GLN A 197 -2.10 12.73 15.07
N VAL A 198 -1.10 13.21 15.82
CA VAL A 198 -0.05 14.07 15.27
C VAL A 198 1.10 13.27 14.68
N VAL A 199 1.64 12.30 15.41
CA VAL A 199 2.86 11.61 14.98
C VAL A 199 2.62 10.61 13.86
N SER A 200 1.39 10.15 13.70
CA SER A 200 1.04 9.11 12.73
C SER A 200 0.70 9.64 11.34
N GLY A 201 0.64 10.97 11.15
CA GLY A 201 0.29 11.59 9.87
C GLY A 201 -1.02 11.03 9.30
N ASP A 202 -1.01 10.66 8.01
CA ASP A 202 -2.18 10.11 7.32
C ASP A 202 -2.50 8.64 7.65
N ARG A 203 -1.67 7.96 8.46
CA ARG A 203 -1.81 6.52 8.75
C ARG A 203 -3.00 6.21 9.66
N VAL A 204 -3.42 7.17 10.49
CA VAL A 204 -4.43 6.96 11.53
C VAL A 204 -5.55 7.98 11.42
N GLU A 205 -6.78 7.49 11.52
CA GLU A 205 -7.97 8.32 11.67
C GLU A 205 -8.68 7.95 12.98
N ILE A 206 -8.86 8.93 13.87
CA ILE A 206 -9.49 8.73 15.17
C ILE A 206 -10.91 9.32 15.12
N LEU A 207 -11.92 8.46 15.28
CA LEU A 207 -13.32 8.88 15.22
C LEU A 207 -13.74 9.66 16.47
N GLU A 208 -14.78 10.49 16.35
CA GLU A 208 -15.35 11.25 17.48
C GLU A 208 -15.77 10.34 18.65
N SER A 209 -16.24 9.12 18.35
CA SER A 209 -16.59 8.12 19.36
C SER A 209 -15.38 7.62 20.16
N ALA A 210 -14.20 7.56 19.56
CA ALA A 210 -12.96 7.21 20.26
C ALA A 210 -12.55 8.33 21.23
N TRP A 211 -12.65 9.59 20.82
CA TRP A 211 -12.41 10.74 21.71
C TRP A 211 -13.37 10.77 22.90
N LYS A 212 -14.66 10.54 22.65
CA LYS A 212 -15.69 10.51 23.71
C LYS A 212 -15.43 9.40 24.72
N SER A 213 -15.12 8.20 24.25
CA SER A 213 -14.83 7.05 25.11
C SER A 213 -13.52 7.20 25.89
N ALA A 214 -12.47 7.73 25.25
CA ALA A 214 -11.19 8.02 25.92
C ALA A 214 -11.35 9.04 27.04
N LYS A 215 -12.15 10.09 26.80
CA LYS A 215 -12.46 11.10 27.81
C LYS A 215 -13.27 10.53 28.99
N ALA A 216 -14.17 9.57 28.74
CA ALA A 216 -14.89 8.88 29.80
C ALA A 216 -13.97 7.97 30.65
N SER A 217 -12.82 7.57 30.09
CA SER A 217 -11.77 6.79 30.74
C SER A 217 -10.57 7.62 31.22
N ASP A 218 -10.74 8.92 31.52
CA ASP A 218 -9.65 9.84 31.89
C ASP A 218 -8.75 9.34 33.03
N LYS A 219 -9.32 8.58 33.98
CA LYS A 219 -8.62 7.99 35.14
C LYS A 219 -8.03 6.61 34.87
N PHE A 220 -7.86 6.23 33.61
CA PHE A 220 -7.30 4.92 33.25
C PHE A 220 -5.85 4.79 33.72
N ALA A 221 -5.57 3.73 34.50
CA ALA A 221 -4.30 3.55 35.18
C ALA A 221 -3.16 3.12 34.25
N TYR A 222 -3.47 2.56 33.07
CA TYR A 222 -2.49 1.94 32.18
C TYR A 222 -2.30 2.70 30.86
N SER A 223 -2.42 4.03 30.89
CA SER A 223 -2.23 4.89 29.69
C SER A 223 -0.84 4.75 29.06
N GLU A 224 0.21 4.48 29.85
CA GLU A 224 1.54 4.19 29.30
C GLU A 224 1.54 2.91 28.45
N ARG A 225 0.85 1.86 28.93
CA ARG A 225 0.71 0.61 28.18
C ARG A 225 -0.16 0.80 26.93
N MET A 226 -1.18 1.65 27.02
CA MET A 226 -1.97 2.06 25.85
C MET A 226 -1.09 2.73 24.78
N LEU A 227 -0.20 3.64 25.19
CA LEU A 227 0.75 4.30 24.28
C LEU A 227 1.66 3.27 23.58
N ASP A 228 2.27 2.35 24.34
CA ASP A 228 3.17 1.34 23.76
C ASP A 228 2.45 0.46 22.72
N LEU A 229 1.22 0.02 23.03
CA LEU A 229 0.46 -0.83 22.12
C LEU A 229 0.00 -0.08 20.86
N LEU A 230 -0.39 1.19 20.98
CA LEU A 230 -0.79 2.01 19.84
C LEU A 230 0.41 2.40 18.97
N ASP A 231 1.57 2.64 19.56
CA ASP A 231 2.80 2.87 18.80
C ASP A 231 3.18 1.64 17.97
N ILE A 232 3.14 0.44 18.57
CA ILE A 232 3.36 -0.82 17.83
C ILE A 232 2.32 -1.01 16.73
N LEU A 233 1.05 -0.71 17.01
CA LEU A 233 -0.05 -0.86 16.06
C LEU A 233 0.17 0.03 14.81
N VAL A 234 0.57 1.28 15.02
CA VAL A 234 0.60 2.28 13.95
C VAL A 234 1.93 2.33 13.19
N ASN A 235 3.01 1.88 13.83
CA ASN A 235 4.33 1.86 13.22
C ASN A 235 4.68 0.43 12.75
N PRO A 236 5.29 -0.46 13.57
CA PRO A 236 5.65 -1.82 13.15
C PRO A 236 4.54 -2.60 12.45
N TYR A 237 3.34 -2.67 13.04
CA TYR A 237 2.28 -3.51 12.49
C TYR A 237 1.75 -2.95 11.16
N PHE A 238 1.45 -1.65 11.10
CA PHE A 238 1.04 -1.01 9.85
C PHE A 238 2.08 -1.16 8.74
N ASP A 239 3.38 -0.97 9.05
CA ASP A 239 4.46 -1.12 8.07
C ASP A 239 4.55 -2.57 7.55
N THR A 240 4.33 -3.57 8.41
CA THR A 240 4.31 -4.98 7.97
C THR A 240 3.14 -5.28 7.04
N LEU A 241 1.96 -4.71 7.29
CA LEU A 241 0.80 -4.86 6.41
C LEU A 241 1.02 -4.15 5.07
N ALA A 242 1.60 -2.96 5.09
CA ALA A 242 1.96 -2.23 3.87
C ALA A 242 2.99 -3.00 3.02
N ALA A 243 3.89 -3.76 3.66
CA ALA A 243 4.82 -4.67 2.99
C ALA A 243 4.16 -5.97 2.45
N GLY A 244 2.84 -6.11 2.55
CA GLY A 244 2.08 -7.26 2.05
C GLY A 244 2.13 -8.50 2.96
N LYS A 245 2.60 -8.37 4.20
CA LYS A 245 2.57 -9.49 5.16
C LYS A 245 1.15 -9.76 5.66
N PRO A 246 0.79 -11.02 5.97
CA PRO A 246 -0.52 -11.36 6.51
C PRO A 246 -0.71 -10.84 7.94
N ASP A 247 -1.98 -10.70 8.33
CA ASP A 247 -2.41 -10.23 9.67
C ASP A 247 -1.92 -11.13 10.84
N SER A 248 -1.44 -12.34 10.55
CA SER A 248 -0.88 -13.23 11.57
C SER A 248 0.32 -12.63 12.30
N VAL A 249 1.04 -11.70 11.67
CA VAL A 249 2.16 -10.95 12.28
C VAL A 249 1.70 -10.09 13.48
N ALA A 250 0.41 -9.71 13.54
CA ALA A 250 -0.13 -8.95 14.66
C ALA A 250 0.07 -9.64 16.01
N ARG A 251 -0.04 -10.98 16.06
CA ARG A 251 0.16 -11.73 17.31
C ARG A 251 1.63 -11.76 17.73
N GLU A 252 2.56 -11.70 16.79
CA GLU A 252 3.99 -11.63 17.10
C GLU A 252 4.34 -10.26 17.71
N LEU A 253 3.80 -9.18 17.14
CA LEU A 253 4.09 -7.81 17.56
C LEU A 253 3.33 -7.36 18.82
N LEU A 254 2.02 -7.64 18.87
CA LEU A 254 1.12 -7.15 19.92
C LEU A 254 0.78 -8.23 20.95
N GLY A 255 1.20 -9.47 20.73
CA GLY A 255 1.01 -10.58 21.65
C GLY A 255 -0.46 -10.85 21.98
N GLY A 256 -0.70 -11.21 23.25
CA GLY A 256 -2.04 -11.44 23.78
C GLY A 256 -2.91 -10.17 23.85
N SER A 257 -2.37 -8.97 23.65
CA SER A 257 -3.19 -7.76 23.63
C SER A 257 -4.02 -7.65 22.35
N TYR A 258 -3.60 -8.25 21.23
CA TYR A 258 -4.36 -8.19 19.98
C TYR A 258 -5.45 -9.25 19.88
N VAL A 259 -6.63 -8.83 19.43
CA VAL A 259 -7.77 -9.69 19.12
C VAL A 259 -8.24 -9.38 17.71
N ALA A 260 -8.12 -10.36 16.81
CA ALA A 260 -8.44 -10.20 15.39
C ALA A 260 -9.94 -10.17 15.10
N LYS A 261 -10.76 -10.83 15.94
CA LYS A 261 -12.21 -10.94 15.79
C LYS A 261 -12.89 -10.92 17.14
N GLU A 262 -14.06 -10.29 17.20
CA GLU A 262 -14.94 -10.35 18.36
C GLU A 262 -15.52 -11.77 18.49
N SER A 263 -15.88 -12.17 19.71
CA SER A 263 -16.48 -13.49 19.95
C SER A 263 -17.75 -13.73 19.12
N ASP A 264 -17.97 -14.96 18.66
CA ASP A 264 -19.16 -15.32 17.86
C ASP A 264 -20.46 -15.05 18.62
N ALA A 265 -20.50 -15.36 19.91
CA ALA A 265 -21.67 -15.10 20.77
C ALA A 265 -22.05 -13.61 20.81
N THR A 266 -21.05 -12.72 20.86
CA THR A 266 -21.25 -11.27 20.85
C THR A 266 -21.58 -10.76 19.45
N SER A 267 -20.91 -11.30 18.42
CA SER A 267 -21.09 -10.90 17.02
C SER A 267 -22.44 -11.31 16.43
N ASN A 268 -23.01 -12.42 16.92
CA ASN A 268 -24.32 -12.94 16.49
C ASN A 268 -25.50 -12.32 17.25
N CYS A 269 -25.24 -11.62 18.36
CA CYS A 269 -26.27 -10.89 19.09
C CYS A 269 -26.41 -9.47 18.52
N GLY A 270 -27.53 -9.17 17.84
CA GLY A 270 -27.74 -7.87 17.18
C GLY A 270 -27.53 -6.65 18.09
N LYS A 271 -27.94 -6.72 19.36
CA LYS A 271 -27.74 -5.64 20.34
C LYS A 271 -26.27 -5.41 20.67
N LEU A 272 -25.50 -6.47 20.91
CA LEU A 272 -24.08 -6.39 21.26
C LEU A 272 -23.22 -6.03 20.05
N ARG A 273 -23.58 -6.55 18.88
CA ARG A 273 -22.99 -6.17 17.59
C ARG A 273 -23.16 -4.68 17.32
N ALA A 274 -24.35 -4.12 17.56
CA ALA A 274 -24.63 -2.70 17.32
C ALA A 274 -23.74 -1.75 18.15
N GLN A 275 -23.26 -2.17 19.33
CA GLN A 275 -22.31 -1.40 20.14
C GLN A 275 -20.92 -1.28 19.49
N ARG A 276 -20.57 -2.22 18.61
CA ARG A 276 -19.29 -2.26 17.86
C ARG A 276 -19.42 -1.70 16.45
N GLU A 277 -20.59 -1.18 16.12
CA GLU A 277 -20.81 -0.46 14.89
C GLU A 277 -20.69 1.05 15.14
N PHE A 278 -19.88 1.71 14.32
CA PHE A 278 -19.61 3.13 14.43
C PHE A 278 -19.84 3.81 13.07
N SER A 279 -20.16 5.11 13.10
CA SER A 279 -20.32 5.88 11.88
C SER A 279 -18.95 6.24 11.32
N TYR A 280 -18.64 5.77 10.12
CA TYR A 280 -17.43 6.11 9.37
C TYR A 280 -17.83 6.58 7.97
N ARG A 281 -17.50 7.83 7.63
CA ARG A 281 -17.85 8.47 6.35
C ARG A 281 -19.34 8.34 5.97
N GLY A 282 -20.22 8.50 6.95
CA GLY A 282 -21.67 8.42 6.76
C GLY A 282 -22.25 7.01 6.70
N LYS A 283 -21.43 5.96 6.84
CA LYS A 283 -21.87 4.56 6.86
C LYS A 283 -21.63 3.92 8.23
N ARG A 284 -22.56 3.06 8.68
CA ARG A 284 -22.35 2.20 9.85
C ARG A 284 -21.38 1.08 9.46
N THR A 285 -20.22 1.07 10.11
CA THR A 285 -19.15 0.09 9.88
C THR A 285 -18.95 -0.70 11.15
N TYR A 286 -18.81 -2.02 11.03
CA TYR A 286 -18.56 -2.93 12.15
C TYR A 286 -17.06 -3.02 12.44
N PHE A 287 -16.68 -2.79 13.69
CA PHE A 287 -15.30 -2.82 14.17
C PHE A 287 -15.14 -4.00 15.14
N GLU A 288 -14.50 -5.08 14.68
CA GLU A 288 -14.32 -6.31 15.48
C GLU A 288 -12.92 -6.45 16.07
N ARG A 289 -11.91 -5.89 15.39
CA ARG A 289 -10.52 -5.93 15.85
C ARG A 289 -10.38 -5.01 17.04
N HIS A 290 -9.67 -5.49 18.05
CA HIS A 290 -9.41 -4.65 19.21
C HIS A 290 -8.14 -5.02 19.96
N LEU A 291 -7.62 -4.01 20.66
CA LEU A 291 -6.55 -4.18 21.63
C LEU A 291 -7.10 -4.28 23.04
N ARG A 292 -6.52 -5.17 23.84
CA ARG A 292 -6.76 -5.33 25.27
C ARG A 292 -5.67 -4.61 26.05
N VAL A 293 -6.07 -3.54 26.75
CA VAL A 293 -5.19 -2.81 27.67
C VAL A 293 -5.68 -3.02 29.09
N GLY A 294 -4.87 -3.71 29.89
CA GLY A 294 -5.22 -4.10 31.26
C GLY A 294 -6.24 -5.24 31.34
N SER A 295 -6.43 -5.73 32.57
CA SER A 295 -7.32 -6.82 32.93
C SER A 295 -8.05 -6.47 34.23
N GLY A 296 -9.38 -6.49 34.22
CA GLY A 296 -10.20 -6.13 35.36
C GLY A 296 -11.61 -5.72 34.93
N ILE A 297 -12.41 -5.27 35.89
CA ILE A 297 -13.75 -4.73 35.67
C ILE A 297 -13.68 -3.20 35.85
N GLY A 298 -14.32 -2.45 34.96
CA GLY A 298 -14.37 -1.01 35.03
C GLY A 298 -13.36 -0.29 34.14
N ASN A 299 -13.70 0.96 33.83
CA ASN A 299 -12.97 1.85 32.92
C ASN A 299 -11.59 2.33 33.42
N GLN A 300 -11.24 2.10 34.69
CA GLN A 300 -9.95 2.51 35.26
C GLN A 300 -8.83 1.49 35.04
N VAL A 301 -9.18 0.21 34.86
CA VAL A 301 -8.21 -0.90 34.81
C VAL A 301 -8.37 -1.78 33.57
N CYS A 302 -9.49 -1.65 32.85
CA CYS A 302 -9.78 -2.42 31.65
C CYS A 302 -10.23 -1.49 30.52
N MET A 303 -9.46 -1.47 29.45
CA MET A 303 -9.77 -0.70 28.24
C MET A 303 -9.71 -1.62 27.01
N ARG A 304 -10.63 -1.38 26.08
CA ARG A 304 -10.62 -1.94 24.73
C ARG A 304 -10.52 -0.82 23.72
N ILE A 305 -9.65 -1.03 22.74
CA ILE A 305 -9.45 -0.10 21.64
C ILE A 305 -9.93 -0.80 20.38
N TYR A 306 -11.12 -0.45 19.89
CA TYR A 306 -11.66 -1.03 18.65
C TYR A 306 -11.17 -0.24 17.44
N PHE A 307 -10.66 -0.96 16.46
CA PHE A 307 -10.10 -0.37 15.25
C PHE A 307 -10.36 -1.26 14.03
N GLN A 308 -10.16 -0.71 12.84
CA GLN A 308 -10.25 -1.43 11.58
C GLN A 308 -9.25 -0.83 10.60
N ILE A 309 -8.71 -1.66 9.69
CA ILE A 309 -7.89 -1.17 8.59
C ILE A 309 -8.81 -0.96 7.39
N ILE A 310 -8.91 0.28 6.92
CA ILE A 310 -9.77 0.69 5.81
C ILE A 310 -8.94 1.57 4.88
N GLU A 311 -8.88 1.23 3.59
CA GLU A 311 -8.14 2.00 2.57
C GLU A 311 -6.69 2.31 2.98
N SER A 312 -5.99 1.33 3.55
CA SER A 312 -4.62 1.50 4.05
C SER A 312 -4.49 2.58 5.14
N LYS A 313 -5.53 2.76 5.96
CA LYS A 313 -5.49 3.57 7.20
C LYS A 313 -6.01 2.76 8.37
N ILE A 314 -5.46 3.03 9.55
CA ILE A 314 -5.97 2.49 10.81
C ILE A 314 -7.04 3.47 11.31
N VAL A 315 -8.29 3.02 11.33
CA VAL A 315 -9.42 3.78 11.84
C VAL A 315 -9.71 3.32 13.26
N ILE A 316 -9.49 4.18 14.26
CA ILE A 316 -9.79 3.91 15.66
C ILE A 316 -11.19 4.44 15.98
N ALA A 317 -12.11 3.53 16.29
CA ALA A 317 -13.51 3.87 16.50
C ALA A 317 -13.89 4.03 17.98
N TYR A 318 -13.16 3.38 18.88
CA TYR A 318 -13.45 3.39 20.31
C TYR A 318 -12.17 3.14 21.12
N ALA A 319 -12.00 3.83 22.25
CA ALA A 319 -10.87 3.67 23.16
C ALA A 319 -11.33 3.91 24.60
N GLY A 320 -12.00 2.92 25.20
CA GLY A 320 -12.66 3.10 26.50
C GLY A 320 -12.93 1.79 27.20
N GLU A 321 -13.85 1.81 28.16
CA GLU A 321 -14.28 0.62 28.89
C GLU A 321 -14.68 -0.52 27.96
N HIS A 322 -14.45 -1.76 28.40
CA HIS A 322 -14.89 -2.93 27.66
C HIS A 322 -16.41 -2.88 27.42
N LEU A 323 -16.81 -2.90 26.15
CA LEU A 323 -18.21 -2.97 25.75
C LEU A 323 -18.84 -4.28 26.21
N ASP A 324 -20.17 -4.30 26.34
CA ASP A 324 -20.90 -5.48 26.77
C ASP A 324 -20.60 -6.66 25.85
N ILE A 325 -20.40 -7.83 26.45
CA ILE A 325 -20.22 -9.11 25.75
C ILE A 325 -21.34 -10.05 26.16
N ALA A 326 -21.57 -11.09 25.35
CA ALA A 326 -22.46 -12.17 25.76
C ALA A 326 -21.85 -12.83 26.99
N SER A 327 -22.52 -12.73 28.14
CA SER A 327 -22.13 -13.49 29.33
C SER A 327 -22.31 -14.97 29.05
N THR A 328 -21.24 -15.74 29.18
CA THR A 328 -21.38 -17.19 29.34
C THR A 328 -22.03 -17.41 30.70
N ASN A 329 -23.32 -17.76 30.73
CA ASN A 329 -23.93 -18.35 31.91
C ASN A 329 -23.36 -19.75 32.16
#